data_AF-A0AA39WVG8-F1
#
_entry.id   AF-A0AA39WVG8-F1
#
_cell.length_a   1.000
_cell.length_b   1.000
_cell.length_c   1.000
_cell.angle_alpha   90.00
_cell.angle_beta   90.00
_cell.angle_gamma   90.00
#
_symmetry.space_group_name_H-M   'P 1'
#
loop_
_entity.id
_entity.type
_entity.pdbx_description
1 polymer ?
#
loop_
_entity_poly.entity_id
_entity_poly.type
_entity_poly.pdbx_seq_one_letter_code
_entity_poly.pdbx_strand_id
1 'polypeptide(L)'
;MAALLRSLSSRLAVSILLGIVFATTVSAAPSRPTGGKSSSGAAKALYFIANDEANAVVALKVGADGLLSTGSVTPTNGAGSVALGANMQPATPDALVSQSALTIAGNSLFAVNAGSNTLSMLSIDPADPTRLSLVGIPVPIPGEFPNTVAASAKHNLVCVGTTGALSGISCTNFSPTRGLGPMDVLRSFDLNQTTPPVGPTNTVSQVFFSSDESALFTTVKGDPPTNKTGFLSSFPVQKRTKNCKGSAPSAATLSTKETRSVPSGTAVLFGSQSIPGTNRVFATDASFGAALLSIDTSTGQATTLATGSVQGQVATCWVTLSPATGTAFVTDVGVNRLVEMSLDDAKVLSELDLSANGDPGLIDLRAAGNFVYALSPGNGSTPAAVTVVDVSGGSGTARQAQHFELGGMAGRNSMGMAVWG
;
A
#
# COMPACT_ATOMS: atom_id res chain seq x y z
N MET A 1 -12.78 -36.52 -74.92
CA MET A 1 -11.65 -36.51 -75.87
C MET A 1 -10.37 -36.51 -75.04
N ALA A 2 -9.86 -37.69 -74.67
CA ALA A 2 -8.81 -38.44 -75.39
C ALA A 2 -7.45 -37.71 -75.25
N ALA A 3 -6.56 -38.13 -74.33
CA ALA A 3 -5.58 -39.25 -74.48
C ALA A 3 -4.21 -38.68 -74.96
N LEU A 4 -2.99 -39.10 -74.56
CA LEU A 4 -2.46 -40.18 -73.72
C LEU A 4 -0.89 -40.00 -73.62
N LEU A 5 -0.25 -40.61 -72.60
CA LEU A 5 1.13 -41.23 -72.56
C LEU A 5 2.37 -40.30 -72.38
N ARG A 6 3.46 -40.68 -71.68
CA ARG A 6 3.96 -41.98 -71.12
C ARG A 6 5.01 -41.75 -70.01
N SER A 7 5.14 -42.77 -69.15
CA SER A 7 6.11 -43.01 -68.06
C SER A 7 7.60 -42.91 -68.42
N LEU A 8 8.47 -42.72 -67.40
CA LEU A 8 9.44 -43.77 -67.01
C LEU A 8 10.03 -43.53 -65.60
N SER A 9 10.34 -44.65 -64.95
CA SER A 9 10.78 -44.89 -63.58
C SER A 9 12.31 -44.90 -63.41
N SER A 10 12.82 -44.55 -62.22
CA SER A 10 13.96 -45.26 -61.60
C SER A 10 14.17 -44.82 -60.14
N ARG A 11 14.13 -45.79 -59.22
CA ARG A 11 14.59 -45.67 -57.82
C ARG A 11 16.12 -45.77 -57.80
N LEU A 12 16.78 -45.01 -56.92
CA LEU A 12 18.05 -45.47 -56.35
C LEU A 12 18.25 -44.90 -54.94
N ALA A 13 18.63 -45.81 -54.05
CA ALA A 13 18.89 -45.60 -52.63
C ALA A 13 20.20 -44.82 -52.42
N VAL A 14 20.25 -44.02 -51.34
CA VAL A 14 21.51 -43.52 -50.80
C VAL A 14 21.48 -43.71 -49.29
N SER A 15 22.44 -44.47 -48.78
CA SER A 15 22.80 -44.56 -47.37
C SER A 15 24.29 -44.27 -47.21
N ILE A 16 24.55 -43.31 -46.31
CA ILE A 16 25.67 -43.20 -45.38
C ILE A 16 27.08 -43.02 -45.98
N LEU A 17 27.66 -41.83 -45.76
CA LEU A 17 28.96 -41.75 -45.07
C LEU A 17 29.16 -40.41 -44.34
N LEU A 18 29.70 -40.56 -43.13
CA LEU A 18 30.01 -39.56 -42.12
C LEU A 18 31.18 -38.66 -42.55
N GLY A 19 31.05 -37.34 -42.38
CA GLY A 19 32.14 -36.38 -42.56
C GLY A 19 32.04 -35.28 -41.51
N ILE A 20 32.87 -35.36 -40.47
CA ILE A 20 33.01 -34.37 -39.41
C ILE A 20 33.79 -33.18 -39.96
N VAL A 21 33.17 -31.99 -39.99
CA VAL A 21 33.85 -30.70 -40.13
C VAL A 21 33.34 -29.78 -39.03
N PHE A 22 34.25 -29.36 -38.15
CA PHE A 22 34.03 -28.30 -37.17
C PHE A 22 33.89 -26.97 -37.90
N ALA A 23 32.70 -26.37 -37.84
CA ALA A 23 32.48 -24.98 -38.20
C ALA A 23 31.75 -24.29 -37.04
N THR A 24 32.46 -23.39 -36.37
CA THR A 24 31.95 -22.51 -35.32
C THR A 24 31.02 -21.47 -35.94
N THR A 25 29.71 -21.72 -35.88
CA THR A 25 28.69 -20.71 -36.15
C THR A 25 28.12 -20.20 -34.84
N VAL A 26 28.43 -18.94 -34.52
CA VAL A 26 27.74 -18.16 -33.48
C VAL A 26 26.30 -17.99 -33.96
N SER A 27 25.38 -18.82 -33.45
CA SER A 27 23.95 -18.60 -33.60
C SER A 27 23.51 -17.74 -32.43
N ALA A 28 23.26 -16.45 -32.69
CA ALA A 28 22.52 -15.60 -31.79
C ALA A 28 21.09 -16.14 -31.71
N ALA A 29 20.81 -16.95 -30.70
CA ALA A 29 19.45 -17.33 -30.35
C ALA A 29 18.70 -16.07 -29.90
N PRO A 30 17.46 -15.83 -30.38
CA PRO A 30 16.64 -14.77 -29.83
C PRO A 30 16.45 -15.07 -28.33
N SER A 31 16.89 -14.16 -27.48
CA SER A 31 16.60 -14.18 -26.06
C SER A 31 15.10 -14.09 -25.89
N ARG A 32 14.49 -15.26 -25.70
CA ARG A 32 13.11 -15.41 -25.25
C ARG A 32 13.00 -14.54 -23.99
N PRO A 33 12.13 -13.51 -23.94
CA PRO A 33 11.94 -12.77 -22.72
C PRO A 33 11.35 -13.77 -21.73
N THR A 34 12.15 -14.17 -20.74
CA THR A 34 11.65 -14.81 -19.53
C THR A 34 10.88 -13.74 -18.77
N GLY A 35 9.68 -13.44 -19.27
CA GLY A 35 8.62 -12.81 -18.52
C GLY A 35 8.22 -13.77 -17.41
N GLY A 36 8.98 -13.74 -16.32
CA GLY A 36 8.51 -14.23 -15.05
C GLY A 36 7.35 -13.33 -14.65
N LYS A 37 6.13 -13.74 -15.01
CA LYS A 37 4.95 -13.29 -14.28
C LYS A 37 5.22 -13.65 -12.83
N SER A 38 5.57 -12.66 -12.03
CA SER A 38 5.41 -12.73 -10.59
C SER A 38 3.96 -13.16 -10.36
N SER A 39 3.74 -14.43 -10.01
CA SER A 39 2.48 -14.83 -9.40
C SER A 39 2.40 -14.01 -8.12
N SER A 40 1.69 -12.88 -8.15
CA SER A 40 1.33 -12.17 -6.93
C SER A 40 0.57 -13.19 -6.08
N GLY A 41 1.23 -13.71 -5.05
CA GLY A 41 0.72 -14.81 -4.25
C GLY A 41 -0.69 -14.50 -3.76
N ALA A 42 -1.54 -15.52 -3.74
CA ALA A 42 -2.83 -15.40 -3.07
C ALA A 42 -2.59 -15.00 -1.60
N ALA A 43 -3.34 -14.02 -1.10
CA ALA A 43 -3.27 -13.67 0.31
C ALA A 43 -3.67 -14.88 1.16
N LYS A 44 -2.99 -15.06 2.29
CA LYS A 44 -3.28 -16.07 3.32
C LYS A 44 -3.84 -15.45 4.60
N ALA A 45 -3.55 -14.16 4.82
CA ALA A 45 -4.14 -13.39 5.90
C ALA A 45 -4.28 -11.91 5.54
N LEU A 46 -5.25 -11.28 6.18
CA LEU A 46 -5.56 -9.86 6.13
C LEU A 46 -5.39 -9.27 7.53
N TYR A 47 -4.78 -8.09 7.62
CA TYR A 47 -4.52 -7.42 8.90
C TYR A 47 -4.97 -5.98 8.88
N PHE A 48 -5.45 -5.50 10.02
CA PHE A 48 -5.75 -4.09 10.31
C PHE A 48 -5.66 -3.87 11.82
N ILE A 49 -5.62 -2.60 12.26
CA ILE A 49 -5.65 -2.28 13.69
C ILE A 49 -7.08 -1.98 14.14
N ALA A 50 -7.40 -2.36 15.37
CA ALA A 50 -8.66 -2.00 16.01
C ALA A 50 -8.68 -0.53 16.49
N ASN A 51 -7.51 0.04 16.81
CA ASN A 51 -7.30 1.42 17.28
C ASN A 51 -8.21 1.82 18.45
N ASP A 52 -8.50 0.87 19.32
CA ASP A 52 -9.14 1.11 20.61
C ASP A 52 -8.12 1.60 21.65
N GLU A 53 -8.60 2.01 22.83
CA GLU A 53 -7.75 2.48 23.93
C GLU A 53 -6.63 1.48 24.27
N ALA A 54 -6.94 0.18 24.25
CA ALA A 54 -5.96 -0.88 24.15
C ALA A 54 -5.86 -1.33 22.69
N ASN A 55 -4.84 -0.86 21.97
CA ASN A 55 -4.75 -1.14 20.55
C ASN A 55 -4.34 -2.60 20.29
N ALA A 56 -4.86 -3.15 19.20
CA ALA A 56 -4.62 -4.52 18.80
C ALA A 56 -4.61 -4.63 17.27
N VAL A 57 -3.93 -5.65 16.77
CA VAL A 57 -4.00 -6.07 15.37
C VAL A 57 -5.02 -7.18 15.26
N VAL A 58 -6.00 -6.99 14.39
CA VAL A 58 -6.90 -8.06 13.95
C VAL A 58 -6.27 -8.76 12.76
N ALA A 59 -6.19 -10.08 12.80
CA ALA A 59 -5.70 -10.92 11.73
C ALA A 59 -6.82 -11.86 11.28
N LEU A 60 -7.32 -11.70 10.06
CA LEU A 60 -8.33 -12.58 9.46
C LEU A 60 -7.65 -13.59 8.55
N LYS A 61 -8.19 -14.81 8.52
CA LYS A 61 -7.71 -15.86 7.62
C LYS A 61 -8.30 -15.65 6.23
N VAL A 62 -7.46 -15.73 5.21
CA VAL A 62 -7.87 -15.72 3.80
C VAL A 62 -7.79 -17.15 3.27
N GLY A 63 -8.91 -17.68 2.81
CA GLY A 63 -9.02 -18.99 2.16
C GLY A 63 -8.35 -19.02 0.79
N ALA A 64 -8.15 -20.23 0.24
CA ALA A 64 -7.63 -20.38 -1.13
C ALA A 64 -8.58 -19.80 -2.20
N ASP A 65 -9.85 -19.63 -1.84
CA ASP A 65 -10.90 -18.97 -2.61
C ASP A 65 -10.92 -17.44 -2.42
N GLY A 66 -9.98 -16.87 -1.65
CA GLY A 66 -9.92 -15.45 -1.33
C GLY A 66 -10.92 -14.98 -0.27
N LEU A 67 -11.77 -15.88 0.25
CA LEU A 67 -12.78 -15.50 1.23
C LEU A 67 -12.21 -15.44 2.64
N LEU A 68 -12.83 -14.60 3.46
CA LEU A 68 -12.45 -14.36 4.84
C LEU A 68 -13.15 -15.32 5.79
N SER A 69 -12.42 -15.69 6.83
CA SER A 69 -12.94 -16.38 8.01
C SER A 69 -12.29 -15.80 9.27
N THR A 70 -12.91 -16.08 10.41
CA THR A 70 -12.42 -15.63 11.73
C THR A 70 -10.96 -15.98 11.92
N GLY A 71 -10.21 -15.06 12.53
CA GLY A 71 -8.82 -15.31 12.92
C GLY A 71 -8.57 -14.88 14.35
N SER A 72 -7.64 -13.96 14.58
CA SER A 72 -7.18 -13.59 15.91
C SER A 72 -7.16 -12.08 16.13
N VAL A 73 -7.09 -11.68 17.40
CA VAL A 73 -6.81 -10.31 17.83
C VAL A 73 -5.59 -10.35 18.75
N THR A 74 -4.53 -9.64 18.38
CA THR A 74 -3.26 -9.64 19.11
C THR A 74 -2.93 -8.23 19.60
N PRO A 75 -2.76 -8.01 20.92
CA PRO A 75 -2.41 -6.70 21.45
C PRO A 75 -1.11 -6.14 20.87
N THR A 76 -1.11 -4.84 20.58
CA THR A 76 0.13 -4.12 20.22
C THR A 76 0.93 -3.70 21.45
N ASN A 77 0.33 -3.79 22.64
CA ASN A 77 0.78 -3.17 23.90
C ASN A 77 0.91 -1.64 23.85
N GLY A 78 0.26 -0.99 22.88
CA GLY A 78 0.12 0.47 22.82
C GLY A 78 -1.35 0.89 22.88
N ALA A 79 -1.59 2.20 22.75
CA ALA A 79 -2.94 2.79 22.78
C ALA A 79 -3.34 3.40 21.44
N GLY A 80 -4.58 3.21 21.04
CA GLY A 80 -5.20 3.86 19.90
C GLY A 80 -5.60 5.30 20.24
N SER A 81 -5.96 6.08 19.24
CA SER A 81 -6.50 7.43 19.42
C SER A 81 -7.34 7.85 18.22
N VAL A 82 -8.13 8.90 18.42
CA VAL A 82 -9.02 9.47 17.40
C VAL A 82 -8.66 10.93 17.17
N ALA A 83 -8.50 11.31 15.91
CA ALA A 83 -8.33 12.71 15.50
C ALA A 83 -9.62 13.49 15.78
N LEU A 84 -9.55 14.82 15.73
CA LEU A 84 -10.73 15.68 15.83
C LEU A 84 -11.18 16.10 14.43
N GLY A 85 -12.49 16.21 14.23
CA GLY A 85 -13.07 16.85 13.06
C GLY A 85 -13.11 18.38 13.21
N ALA A 86 -13.53 19.08 12.17
CA ALA A 86 -13.66 20.54 12.17
C ALA A 86 -14.60 21.09 13.28
N ASN A 87 -15.51 20.27 13.79
CA ASN A 87 -16.41 20.58 14.92
C ASN A 87 -15.79 20.29 16.30
N MET A 88 -14.50 19.97 16.37
CA MET A 88 -13.77 19.59 17.58
C MET A 88 -14.32 18.34 18.27
N GLN A 89 -15.05 17.49 17.55
CA GLN A 89 -15.51 16.18 18.02
C GLN A 89 -14.64 15.06 17.42
N PRO A 90 -14.59 13.87 18.03
CA PRO A 90 -13.87 12.73 17.46
C PRO A 90 -14.26 12.47 15.98
N ALA A 91 -13.27 12.45 15.11
CA ALA A 91 -13.41 12.15 13.69
C ALA A 91 -13.57 10.63 13.51
N THR A 92 -14.80 10.19 13.22
CA THR A 92 -15.09 8.81 12.84
C THR A 92 -15.86 8.82 11.53
N PRO A 93 -15.74 7.79 10.67
CA PRO A 93 -15.07 6.51 10.91
C PRO A 93 -13.55 6.52 10.65
N ASP A 94 -12.99 7.58 10.07
CA ASP A 94 -11.55 7.73 9.81
C ASP A 94 -10.81 8.39 10.99
N ALA A 95 -10.55 7.61 12.03
CA ALA A 95 -9.94 8.11 13.27
C ALA A 95 -8.46 8.50 13.15
N LEU A 96 -7.73 8.03 12.13
CA LEU A 96 -6.32 8.35 11.92
C LEU A 96 -6.05 9.27 10.73
N VAL A 97 -7.08 9.66 9.98
CA VAL A 97 -7.02 10.61 8.86
C VAL A 97 -5.92 10.29 7.86
N SER A 98 -5.66 9.00 7.62
CA SER A 98 -4.49 8.54 6.86
C SER A 98 -4.68 7.16 6.25
N GLN A 99 -3.74 6.81 5.37
CA GLN A 99 -3.60 5.46 4.83
C GLN A 99 -2.35 4.79 5.43
N SER A 100 -2.42 3.47 5.60
CA SER A 100 -1.32 2.62 6.07
C SER A 100 -0.92 2.86 7.52
N ALA A 101 -1.89 2.86 8.44
CA ALA A 101 -1.64 2.78 9.89
C ALA A 101 -0.94 1.47 10.33
N LEU A 102 -0.92 0.49 9.43
CA LEU A 102 -0.20 -0.77 9.58
C LEU A 102 0.43 -1.17 8.24
N THR A 103 1.60 -1.80 8.30
CA THR A 103 2.31 -2.32 7.11
C THR A 103 3.13 -3.56 7.43
N ILE A 104 3.68 -4.22 6.40
CA ILE A 104 4.42 -5.48 6.50
C ILE A 104 5.74 -5.37 5.74
N ALA A 105 6.81 -5.96 6.30
CA ALA A 105 8.04 -6.27 5.59
C ALA A 105 8.50 -7.70 5.92
N GLY A 106 8.44 -8.58 4.92
CA GLY A 106 8.67 -10.02 5.13
C GLY A 106 7.64 -10.62 6.10
N ASN A 107 8.12 -11.21 7.19
CA ASN A 107 7.27 -11.76 8.26
C ASN A 107 7.16 -10.81 9.47
N SER A 108 7.47 -9.53 9.28
CA SER A 108 7.35 -8.49 10.31
C SER A 108 6.18 -7.58 9.96
N LEU A 109 5.30 -7.34 10.92
CA LEU A 109 4.17 -6.44 10.83
C LEU A 109 4.38 -5.27 11.79
N PHE A 110 4.11 -4.06 11.32
CA PHE A 110 4.32 -2.83 12.08
C PHE A 110 3.00 -2.10 12.23
N ALA A 111 2.66 -1.72 13.47
CA ALA A 111 1.40 -1.07 13.81
C ALA A 111 1.66 0.22 14.60
N VAL A 112 1.11 1.34 14.14
CA VAL A 112 1.15 2.61 14.89
C VAL A 112 0.18 2.56 16.07
N ASN A 113 0.55 3.23 17.16
CA ASN A 113 -0.30 3.42 18.33
C ASN A 113 -0.41 4.92 18.58
N ALA A 114 -1.47 5.53 18.03
CA ALA A 114 -1.63 6.98 18.02
C ALA A 114 -1.76 7.59 19.42
N GLY A 115 -2.37 6.88 20.37
CA GLY A 115 -2.60 7.36 21.73
C GLY A 115 -1.40 7.27 22.66
N SER A 116 -0.50 6.31 22.40
CA SER A 116 0.73 6.14 23.20
C SER A 116 1.99 6.70 22.51
N ASN A 117 1.87 7.24 21.30
CA ASN A 117 3.01 7.70 20.47
C ASN A 117 4.08 6.60 20.31
N THR A 118 3.67 5.36 20.07
CA THR A 118 4.59 4.22 19.92
C THR A 118 4.39 3.45 18.63
N LEU A 119 5.45 2.80 18.15
CA LEU A 119 5.40 1.79 17.09
C LEU A 119 5.55 0.40 17.70
N SER A 120 4.67 -0.54 17.32
CA SER A 120 4.81 -1.95 17.70
C SER A 120 5.23 -2.80 16.50
N MET A 121 6.06 -3.81 16.75
CA MET A 121 6.43 -4.83 15.77
C MET A 121 5.91 -6.19 16.22
N LEU A 122 5.23 -6.89 15.32
CA LEU A 122 4.76 -8.26 15.50
C LEU A 122 5.40 -9.16 14.47
N SER A 123 5.65 -10.41 14.85
CA SER A 123 6.06 -11.48 13.95
C SER A 123 4.82 -12.21 13.45
N ILE A 124 4.84 -12.55 12.17
CA ILE A 124 3.82 -13.38 11.49
C ILE A 124 4.36 -14.81 11.48
N ASP A 125 3.62 -15.77 12.04
CA ASP A 125 3.92 -17.20 11.90
C ASP A 125 3.59 -17.65 10.46
N PRO A 126 4.56 -18.05 9.63
CA PRO A 126 4.27 -18.43 8.23
C PRO A 126 3.41 -19.69 8.10
N ALA A 127 3.38 -20.54 9.13
CA ALA A 127 2.56 -21.76 9.15
C ALA A 127 1.10 -21.46 9.50
N ASP A 128 0.87 -20.43 10.31
CA ASP A 128 -0.45 -19.90 10.61
C ASP A 128 -0.38 -18.36 10.69
N PRO A 129 -0.60 -17.66 9.56
CA PRO A 129 -0.41 -16.22 9.49
C PRO A 129 -1.37 -15.42 10.38
N THR A 130 -2.42 -16.05 10.93
CA THR A 130 -3.27 -15.40 11.94
C THR A 130 -2.65 -15.42 13.34
N ARG A 131 -1.61 -16.21 13.58
CA ARG A 131 -0.88 -16.22 14.86
C ARG A 131 0.23 -15.18 14.83
N LEU A 132 -0.05 -14.03 15.44
CA LEU A 132 0.91 -12.96 15.62
C LEU A 132 1.58 -13.05 17.00
N SER A 133 2.81 -12.55 17.10
CA SER A 133 3.50 -12.43 18.38
C SER A 133 4.32 -11.15 18.43
N LEU A 134 4.13 -10.34 19.48
CA LEU A 134 4.88 -9.11 19.69
C LEU A 134 6.38 -9.41 19.78
N VAL A 135 7.20 -8.62 19.07
CA VAL A 135 8.66 -8.74 19.07
C VAL A 135 9.25 -7.55 19.83
N GLY A 136 9.71 -7.81 21.05
CA GLY A 136 10.19 -6.76 21.95
C GLY A 136 9.04 -5.98 22.60
N ILE A 137 9.26 -4.69 22.82
CA ILE A 137 8.26 -3.76 23.38
C ILE A 137 7.99 -2.62 22.38
N PRO A 138 6.83 -1.94 22.46
CA PRO A 138 6.56 -0.77 21.63
C PRO A 138 7.64 0.29 21.83
N VAL A 139 8.13 0.87 20.74
CA VAL A 139 9.19 1.89 20.76
C VAL A 139 8.57 3.28 20.69
N PRO A 140 8.97 4.22 21.57
CA PRO A 140 8.49 5.60 21.52
C PRO A 140 8.96 6.32 20.26
N ILE A 141 8.05 7.11 19.68
CA ILE A 141 8.28 7.93 18.50
C ILE A 141 8.47 9.38 18.96
N PRO A 142 9.45 10.13 18.42
CA PRO A 142 9.71 11.52 18.83
C PRO A 142 8.65 12.52 18.36
N GLY A 143 7.73 12.11 17.49
CA GLY A 143 6.58 12.89 17.07
C GLY A 143 5.28 12.42 17.75
N GLU A 144 4.21 13.18 17.57
CA GLU A 144 2.92 12.96 18.24
C GLU A 144 1.84 12.53 17.26
N PHE A 145 0.94 11.66 17.73
CA PHE A 145 -0.15 11.08 16.93
C PHE A 145 0.39 10.39 15.66
N PRO A 146 1.16 9.30 15.80
CA PRO A 146 1.59 8.49 14.66
C PRO A 146 0.38 7.87 13.97
N ASN A 147 0.24 8.13 12.69
CA ASN A 147 -0.95 7.74 11.94
C ASN A 147 -0.64 6.89 10.71
N THR A 148 0.60 6.86 10.22
CA THR A 148 1.00 6.07 9.05
C THR A 148 2.40 5.48 9.21
N VAL A 149 2.64 4.30 8.64
CA VAL A 149 3.92 3.59 8.71
C VAL A 149 4.28 2.94 7.37
N ALA A 150 5.56 2.98 7.04
CA ALA A 150 6.16 2.32 5.88
C ALA A 150 7.36 1.48 6.31
N ALA A 151 7.52 0.30 5.73
CA ALA A 151 8.64 -0.58 6.01
C ALA A 151 9.33 -1.00 4.70
N SER A 152 10.66 -1.01 4.74
CA SER A 152 11.54 -1.44 3.66
C SER A 152 12.21 -2.75 4.06
N ALA A 153 11.81 -3.84 3.38
CA ALA A 153 12.42 -5.14 3.58
C ALA A 153 13.87 -5.16 3.05
N LYS A 154 14.15 -4.42 1.97
CA LYS A 154 15.50 -4.31 1.37
C LYS A 154 16.51 -3.65 2.30
N HIS A 155 16.04 -2.77 3.19
CA HIS A 155 16.90 -1.95 4.03
C HIS A 155 16.77 -2.24 5.53
N ASN A 156 15.85 -3.12 5.93
CA ASN A 156 15.48 -3.35 7.33
C ASN A 156 15.15 -2.05 8.07
N LEU A 157 14.49 -1.13 7.36
CA LEU A 157 14.16 0.21 7.81
C LEU A 157 12.65 0.36 7.91
N VAL A 158 12.15 0.94 8.99
CA VAL A 158 10.74 1.30 9.16
C VAL A 158 10.65 2.78 9.51
N CYS A 159 9.73 3.49 8.88
CA CYS A 159 9.53 4.92 9.04
C CYS A 159 8.07 5.21 9.39
N VAL A 160 7.87 6.10 10.35
CA VAL A 160 6.54 6.47 10.87
C VAL A 160 6.29 7.95 10.60
N GLY A 161 5.13 8.25 10.03
CA GLY A 161 4.61 9.60 9.90
C GLY A 161 3.76 9.96 11.12
N THR A 162 3.95 11.17 11.63
CA THR A 162 3.22 11.74 12.76
C THR A 162 2.56 13.04 12.35
N THR A 163 1.34 13.31 12.86
CA THR A 163 0.57 14.48 12.42
C THR A 163 0.10 15.41 13.55
N GLY A 164 0.33 15.07 14.81
CA GLY A 164 -0.03 15.90 15.96
C GLY A 164 0.78 17.20 16.03
N ALA A 165 0.84 17.81 17.21
CA ALA A 165 1.61 19.04 17.45
C ALA A 165 3.09 18.87 17.03
N LEU A 166 3.67 17.68 17.23
CA LEU A 166 4.96 17.29 16.69
C LEU A 166 4.78 16.41 15.43
N SER A 167 4.59 17.08 14.29
CA SER A 167 4.37 16.44 12.99
C SER A 167 5.66 16.24 12.21
N GLY A 168 5.82 15.10 11.54
CA GLY A 168 7.03 14.78 10.79
C GLY A 168 7.23 13.30 10.53
N ILE A 169 8.47 12.91 10.24
CA ILE A 169 8.87 11.52 10.01
C ILE A 169 10.05 11.16 10.91
N SER A 170 9.98 10.00 11.53
CA SER A 170 11.12 9.37 12.19
C SER A 170 11.22 7.91 11.75
N CYS A 171 12.43 7.37 11.70
CA CYS A 171 12.71 6.02 11.26
C CYS A 171 13.54 5.24 12.27
N THR A 172 13.43 3.93 12.22
CA THR A 172 14.33 3.02 12.93
C THR A 172 14.64 1.79 12.09
N ASN A 173 15.70 1.08 12.48
CA ASN A 173 15.98 -0.24 11.94
C ASN A 173 15.20 -1.29 12.72
N PHE A 174 14.87 -2.40 12.06
CA PHE A 174 14.21 -3.54 12.69
C PHE A 174 14.98 -4.84 12.46
N SER A 175 14.71 -5.82 13.30
CA SER A 175 15.25 -7.18 13.19
C SER A 175 14.20 -8.19 13.62
N PRO A 176 14.02 -9.31 12.90
CA PRO A 176 13.06 -10.34 13.26
C PRO A 176 13.21 -10.89 14.68
N THR A 177 14.43 -10.88 15.24
CA THR A 177 14.71 -11.44 16.57
C THR A 177 14.84 -10.41 17.67
N ARG A 178 15.25 -9.17 17.34
CA ARG A 178 15.46 -8.10 18.33
C ARG A 178 14.31 -7.08 18.39
N GLY A 179 13.42 -7.09 17.40
CA GLY A 179 12.36 -6.09 17.27
C GLY A 179 12.90 -4.78 16.71
N LEU A 180 12.28 -3.69 17.15
CA LEU A 180 12.59 -2.32 16.75
C LEU A 180 13.79 -1.77 17.52
N GLY A 181 14.66 -1.02 16.83
CA GLY A 181 15.64 -0.16 17.47
C GLY A 181 15.02 1.14 17.99
N PRO A 182 15.80 2.02 18.63
CA PRO A 182 15.34 3.37 18.96
C PRO A 182 15.04 4.16 17.68
N MET A 183 14.02 5.02 17.73
CA MET A 183 13.70 5.95 16.65
C MET A 183 14.78 7.01 16.49
N ASP A 184 15.05 7.41 15.24
CA ASP A 184 15.98 8.51 14.93
C ASP A 184 15.31 9.88 15.10
N VAL A 185 16.00 10.95 14.70
CA VAL A 185 15.49 12.32 14.84
C VAL A 185 14.20 12.55 14.05
N LEU A 186 13.31 13.40 14.58
CA LEU A 186 12.12 13.83 13.86
C LEU A 186 12.50 14.79 12.71
N ARG A 187 12.10 14.44 11.49
CA ARG A 187 12.12 15.33 10.32
C ARG A 187 10.81 16.11 10.31
N SER A 188 10.80 17.29 10.94
CA SER A 188 9.58 18.06 11.18
C SER A 188 8.94 18.57 9.89
N PHE A 189 7.60 18.65 9.89
CA PHE A 189 6.82 19.34 8.86
C PHE A 189 6.22 20.67 9.31
N ASP A 190 6.26 20.96 10.62
CA ASP A 190 5.78 22.22 11.21
C ASP A 190 4.34 22.58 10.78
N LEU A 191 3.43 21.60 10.80
CA LEU A 191 2.03 21.77 10.36
C LEU A 191 1.17 22.65 11.28
N ASN A 192 1.70 23.08 12.43
CA ASN A 192 1.00 23.83 13.47
C ASN A 192 -0.33 23.16 13.88
N GLN A 193 -0.29 21.85 14.10
CA GLN A 193 -1.43 21.04 14.56
C GLN A 193 -1.52 20.99 16.08
N THR A 194 -2.64 20.46 16.58
CA THR A 194 -2.81 20.06 17.99
C THR A 194 -2.58 18.57 18.16
N THR A 195 -2.58 18.09 19.41
CA THR A 195 -2.66 16.65 19.73
C THR A 195 -3.83 16.42 20.68
N PRO A 196 -4.89 15.69 20.27
CA PRO A 196 -5.10 15.11 18.95
C PRO A 196 -5.16 16.16 17.81
N PRO A 197 -4.80 15.79 16.57
CA PRO A 197 -4.84 16.69 15.42
C PRO A 197 -6.29 17.01 15.01
N VAL A 198 -6.50 18.16 14.39
CA VAL A 198 -7.77 18.51 13.74
C VAL A 198 -7.63 18.23 12.24
N GLY A 199 -8.42 17.29 11.73
CA GLY A 199 -8.36 16.81 10.36
C GLY A 199 -9.74 16.70 9.68
N PRO A 200 -9.78 16.14 8.46
CA PRO A 200 -8.67 15.46 7.79
C PRO A 200 -7.64 16.40 7.15
N THR A 201 -7.98 17.65 6.83
CA THR A 201 -7.05 18.58 6.16
C THR A 201 -5.85 18.98 7.05
N ASN A 202 -4.77 19.48 6.45
CA ASN A 202 -3.55 19.88 7.16
C ASN A 202 -2.93 18.76 8.06
N THR A 203 -2.92 17.52 7.57
CA THR A 203 -2.34 16.37 8.28
C THR A 203 -1.43 15.54 7.37
N VAL A 204 -0.51 14.79 7.97
CA VAL A 204 0.26 13.76 7.26
C VAL A 204 -0.70 12.66 6.80
N SER A 205 -0.71 12.36 5.50
CA SER A 205 -1.64 11.40 4.91
C SER A 205 -1.10 10.00 4.83
N GLN A 206 0.14 9.87 4.37
CA GLN A 206 0.76 8.58 4.18
C GLN A 206 2.27 8.71 4.05
N VAL A 207 3.01 7.78 4.67
CA VAL A 207 4.41 7.51 4.34
C VAL A 207 4.48 6.19 3.57
N PHE A 208 5.31 6.11 2.52
CA PHE A 208 5.46 4.90 1.70
C PHE A 208 6.79 4.92 0.93
N PHE A 209 7.39 3.76 0.71
CA PHE A 209 8.62 3.66 -0.08
C PHE A 209 8.33 3.67 -1.57
N SER A 210 9.28 4.17 -2.37
CA SER A 210 9.30 3.94 -3.81
C SER A 210 9.35 2.44 -4.12
N SER A 211 8.92 2.05 -5.32
CA SER A 211 8.87 0.63 -5.75
C SER A 211 10.23 -0.09 -5.65
N ASP A 212 11.34 0.64 -5.78
CA ASP A 212 12.71 0.13 -5.66
C ASP A 212 13.33 0.34 -4.26
N GLU A 213 12.54 0.88 -3.33
CA GLU A 213 12.90 1.24 -1.95
C GLU A 213 14.10 2.21 -1.85
N SER A 214 14.40 2.97 -2.91
CA SER A 214 15.49 3.96 -2.92
C SER A 214 15.12 5.30 -2.29
N ALA A 215 13.82 5.60 -2.15
CA ALA A 215 13.32 6.80 -1.50
C ALA A 215 12.08 6.48 -0.64
N LEU A 216 11.89 7.26 0.42
CA LEU A 216 10.62 7.35 1.15
C LEU A 216 9.87 8.57 0.64
N PHE A 217 8.61 8.37 0.27
CA PHE A 217 7.67 9.43 -0.05
C PHE A 217 6.74 9.70 1.11
N THR A 218 6.27 10.94 1.22
CA THR A 218 5.27 11.34 2.20
C THR A 218 4.33 12.36 1.61
N THR A 219 3.04 12.11 1.71
CA THR A 219 2.00 13.06 1.31
C THR A 219 1.44 13.77 2.52
N VAL A 220 1.21 15.07 2.39
CA VAL A 220 0.57 15.92 3.39
C VAL A 220 -0.62 16.63 2.73
N LYS A 221 -1.79 16.50 3.36
CA LYS A 221 -3.02 17.17 2.92
C LYS A 221 -2.89 18.68 3.07
N GLY A 222 -3.33 19.41 2.05
CA GLY A 222 -3.60 20.83 2.19
C GLY A 222 -4.86 21.10 3.01
N ASP A 223 -5.12 22.37 3.24
CA ASP A 223 -6.35 22.91 3.80
C ASP A 223 -6.69 24.21 3.05
N PRO A 224 -7.27 24.12 1.84
CA PRO A 224 -7.56 25.30 1.02
C PRO A 224 -8.36 26.40 1.73
N PRO A 225 -9.38 26.09 2.58
CA PRO A 225 -10.09 27.10 3.35
C PRO A 225 -9.22 27.94 4.29
N THR A 226 -8.10 27.40 4.78
CA THR A 226 -7.14 28.10 5.66
C THR A 226 -5.83 28.44 4.96
N ASN A 227 -5.79 28.35 3.63
CA ASN A 227 -4.64 28.65 2.78
C ASN A 227 -3.38 27.83 3.13
N LYS A 228 -3.55 26.57 3.57
CA LYS A 228 -2.43 25.64 3.76
C LYS A 228 -2.28 24.77 2.53
N THR A 229 -1.10 24.78 1.94
CA THR A 229 -0.82 24.04 0.70
C THR A 229 -0.35 22.63 1.03
N GLY A 230 -1.00 21.62 0.45
CA GLY A 230 -0.56 20.23 0.52
C GLY A 230 0.72 20.00 -0.28
N PHE A 231 1.45 18.93 0.02
CA PHE A 231 2.71 18.64 -0.65
C PHE A 231 3.04 17.15 -0.65
N LEU A 232 3.98 16.78 -1.53
CA LEU A 232 4.68 15.51 -1.52
C LEU A 232 6.15 15.75 -1.20
N SER A 233 6.65 15.09 -0.16
CA SER A 233 8.05 15.07 0.23
C SER A 233 8.73 13.77 -0.20
N SER A 234 9.95 13.88 -0.75
CA SER A 234 10.79 12.75 -1.14
C SER A 234 12.10 12.77 -0.34
N PHE A 235 12.39 11.68 0.34
CA PHE A 235 13.59 11.48 1.16
C PHE A 235 14.41 10.32 0.60
N PRO A 236 15.64 10.56 0.12
CA PRO A 236 16.52 9.48 -0.32
C PRO A 236 16.88 8.52 0.82
N VAL A 237 16.87 7.22 0.54
CA VAL A 237 17.45 6.20 1.43
C VAL A 237 18.96 6.17 1.24
N GLN A 238 19.69 6.46 2.31
CA GLN A 238 21.13 6.54 2.31
C GLN A 238 21.73 5.21 2.78
N LYS A 239 22.60 4.62 1.96
CA LYS A 239 23.49 3.55 2.39
C LYS A 239 24.83 4.18 2.73
N ARG A 240 25.32 4.02 3.97
CA ARG A 240 26.70 4.42 4.26
C ARG A 240 27.64 3.49 3.49
N THR A 241 28.41 4.06 2.57
CA THR A 241 29.49 3.36 1.88
C THR A 241 30.55 2.93 2.90
N LYS A 242 31.09 1.71 2.71
CA LYS A 242 32.14 1.12 3.55
C LYS A 242 33.41 1.99 3.45
N ASN A 243 33.63 2.90 4.40
CA ASN A 243 34.88 3.67 4.44
C ASN A 243 36.04 2.91 5.11
N CYS A 244 35.83 1.70 5.62
CA CYS A 244 36.88 0.87 6.21
C CYS A 244 36.82 -0.57 5.67
N LYS A 245 37.93 -1.06 5.12
CA LYS A 245 38.11 -2.48 4.77
C LYS A 245 37.90 -3.31 6.05
N GLY A 246 36.85 -4.13 6.08
CA GLY A 246 36.55 -5.05 7.20
C GLY A 246 35.34 -4.68 8.06
N SER A 247 34.73 -3.52 7.89
CA SER A 247 33.50 -3.17 8.63
C SER A 247 32.27 -3.85 8.03
N ALA A 248 31.40 -4.38 8.90
CA ALA A 248 30.07 -4.87 8.52
C ALA A 248 29.33 -3.79 7.71
N PRO A 249 28.47 -4.17 6.73
CA PRO A 249 27.67 -3.20 6.00
C PRO A 249 26.88 -2.33 7.00
N SER A 250 27.06 -1.01 6.91
CA SER A 250 26.31 -0.08 7.75
C SER A 250 24.83 -0.18 7.43
N ALA A 251 23.98 -0.14 8.47
CA ALA A 251 22.54 -0.07 8.29
C ALA A 251 22.14 1.14 7.44
N ALA A 252 21.10 0.98 6.63
CA ALA A 252 20.56 2.08 5.85
C ALA A 252 19.92 3.12 6.80
N THR A 253 19.89 4.38 6.35
CA THR A 253 19.27 5.47 7.09
C THR A 253 18.47 6.34 6.12
N LEU A 254 17.48 7.07 6.62
CA LEU A 254 16.76 8.02 5.80
C LEU A 254 17.46 9.39 5.82
N SER A 255 17.56 10.05 4.66
CA SER A 255 18.07 11.41 4.54
C SER A 255 17.39 12.38 5.52
N THR A 256 18.15 13.34 6.05
CA THR A 256 17.61 14.45 6.85
C THR A 256 17.10 15.60 5.98
N LYS A 257 17.41 15.58 4.67
CA LYS A 257 16.94 16.55 3.68
C LYS A 257 15.96 15.89 2.73
N GLU A 258 14.86 16.59 2.47
CA GLU A 258 13.85 16.22 1.49
C GLU A 258 13.94 17.08 0.22
N THR A 259 13.36 16.55 -0.85
CA THR A 259 12.82 17.35 -1.95
C THR A 259 11.33 17.47 -1.76
N ARG A 260 10.84 18.69 -1.49
CA ARG A 260 9.41 18.98 -1.37
C ARG A 260 8.84 19.47 -2.69
N SER A 261 7.70 18.92 -3.07
CA SER A 261 6.99 19.26 -4.31
C SER A 261 5.54 19.61 -4.00
N VAL A 262 4.97 20.54 -4.77
CA VAL A 262 3.54 20.86 -4.78
C VAL A 262 3.02 20.53 -6.17
N PRO A 263 2.62 19.26 -6.43
CA PRO A 263 2.16 18.87 -7.75
C PRO A 263 0.94 19.70 -8.17
N SER A 264 1.01 20.31 -9.35
CA SER A 264 -0.03 21.23 -9.85
C SER A 264 -1.40 20.55 -9.93
N GLY A 265 -2.44 21.24 -9.49
CA GLY A 265 -3.82 20.73 -9.53
C GLY A 265 -4.17 19.73 -8.43
N THR A 266 -3.26 19.48 -7.48
CA THR A 266 -3.55 18.71 -6.25
C THR A 266 -3.85 19.65 -5.09
N ALA A 267 -4.62 19.18 -4.12
CA ALA A 267 -5.02 19.93 -2.94
C ALA A 267 -5.01 19.08 -1.66
N VAL A 268 -5.69 17.93 -1.67
CA VAL A 268 -5.95 17.11 -0.48
C VAL A 268 -5.50 15.68 -0.73
N LEU A 269 -4.22 15.52 -1.12
CA LEU A 269 -3.59 14.22 -1.36
C LEU A 269 -3.70 13.30 -0.13
N PHE A 270 -4.37 12.16 -0.29
CA PHE A 270 -4.62 11.21 0.80
C PHE A 270 -3.79 9.94 0.60
N GLY A 271 -4.42 8.90 0.05
CA GLY A 271 -3.86 7.59 -0.16
C GLY A 271 -2.99 7.58 -1.40
N SER A 272 -1.89 6.85 -1.37
CA SER A 272 -0.90 6.84 -2.43
C SER A 272 -0.22 5.48 -2.52
N GLN A 273 0.06 5.04 -3.75
CA GLN A 273 0.85 3.85 -4.03
C GLN A 273 1.79 4.10 -5.22
N SER A 274 3.07 3.74 -5.06
CA SER A 274 3.99 3.71 -6.19
C SER A 274 3.56 2.63 -7.17
N ILE A 275 3.56 2.97 -8.46
CA ILE A 275 3.21 2.03 -9.52
C ILE A 275 4.43 1.12 -9.75
N PRO A 276 4.31 -0.20 -9.57
CA PRO A 276 5.43 -1.12 -9.68
C PRO A 276 6.18 -1.01 -11.01
N GLY A 277 7.51 -1.03 -10.96
CA GLY A 277 8.36 -0.95 -12.15
C GLY A 277 8.44 0.42 -12.82
N THR A 278 7.85 1.46 -12.22
CA THR A 278 7.89 2.84 -12.74
C THR A 278 8.35 3.83 -11.67
N ASN A 279 8.55 5.08 -12.07
CA ASN A 279 8.76 6.24 -11.20
C ASN A 279 7.46 7.03 -10.95
N ARG A 280 6.30 6.40 -11.15
CA ARG A 280 4.99 7.05 -11.00
C ARG A 280 4.34 6.67 -9.67
N VAL A 281 3.51 7.58 -9.17
CA VAL A 281 2.67 7.38 -7.98
C VAL A 281 1.22 7.62 -8.39
N PHE A 282 0.36 6.66 -8.10
CA PHE A 282 -1.08 6.90 -8.12
C PHE A 282 -1.47 7.41 -6.74
N ALA A 283 -2.09 8.58 -6.67
CA ALA A 283 -2.54 9.19 -5.43
C ALA A 283 -4.00 9.60 -5.53
N THR A 284 -4.79 9.38 -4.48
CA THR A 284 -6.12 9.96 -4.35
C THR A 284 -6.01 11.40 -3.85
N ASP A 285 -6.96 12.21 -4.27
CA ASP A 285 -7.15 13.58 -3.77
C ASP A 285 -8.61 13.76 -3.39
N ALA A 286 -8.86 13.99 -2.10
CA ALA A 286 -10.21 14.07 -1.58
C ALA A 286 -11.02 15.24 -2.15
N SER A 287 -10.39 16.21 -2.83
CA SER A 287 -11.10 17.32 -3.45
C SER A 287 -11.61 17.06 -4.87
N PHE A 288 -11.16 16.00 -5.56
CA PHE A 288 -11.65 15.71 -6.91
C PHE A 288 -11.65 14.22 -7.32
N GLY A 289 -10.82 13.35 -6.74
CA GLY A 289 -10.73 11.94 -7.14
C GLY A 289 -9.31 11.38 -7.01
N ALA A 290 -8.54 11.39 -8.11
CA ALA A 290 -7.17 10.88 -8.12
C ALA A 290 -6.23 11.60 -9.10
N ALA A 291 -4.97 11.70 -8.73
CA ALA A 291 -3.87 12.20 -9.55
C ALA A 291 -2.86 11.10 -9.85
N LEU A 292 -2.35 11.11 -11.08
CA LEU A 292 -1.15 10.37 -11.46
C LEU A 292 0.05 11.31 -11.38
N LEU A 293 1.02 10.99 -10.54
CA LEU A 293 2.22 11.79 -10.33
C LEU A 293 3.44 11.09 -10.96
N SER A 294 4.35 11.87 -11.53
CA SER A 294 5.69 11.42 -11.93
C SER A 294 6.71 11.91 -10.92
N ILE A 295 7.67 11.06 -10.56
CA ILE A 295 8.81 11.43 -9.71
C ILE A 295 10.07 11.43 -10.57
N ASP A 296 10.76 12.56 -10.66
CA ASP A 296 12.12 12.60 -11.19
C ASP A 296 13.05 11.86 -10.21
N THR A 297 13.61 10.72 -10.63
CA THR A 297 14.44 9.87 -9.77
C THR A 297 15.80 10.49 -9.42
N SER A 298 16.24 11.51 -10.17
CA SER A 298 17.51 12.19 -9.92
C SER A 298 17.37 13.33 -8.90
N THR A 299 16.24 14.03 -8.93
CA THR A 299 16.00 15.20 -8.06
C THR A 299 15.03 14.90 -6.92
N GLY A 300 14.21 13.87 -7.03
CA GLY A 300 13.09 13.56 -6.14
C GLY A 300 11.86 14.46 -6.34
N GLN A 301 11.84 15.29 -7.39
CA GLN A 301 10.75 16.22 -7.64
C GLN A 301 9.52 15.51 -8.23
N ALA A 302 8.34 15.81 -7.69
CA ALA A 302 7.07 15.28 -8.15
C ALA A 302 6.31 16.28 -9.03
N THR A 303 5.74 15.81 -10.13
CA THR A 303 4.88 16.58 -11.04
C THR A 303 3.61 15.81 -11.35
N THR A 304 2.51 16.53 -11.62
CA THR A 304 1.24 15.92 -12.02
C THR A 304 1.27 15.56 -13.50
N LEU A 305 1.01 14.29 -13.84
CA LEU A 305 0.84 13.81 -15.21
C LEU A 305 -0.61 13.89 -15.67
N ALA A 306 -1.53 13.47 -14.81
CA ALA A 306 -2.96 13.44 -15.11
C ALA A 306 -3.77 13.56 -13.83
N THR A 307 -5.02 13.98 -13.97
CA THR A 307 -6.03 13.95 -12.92
C THR A 307 -7.29 13.30 -13.46
N GLY A 308 -7.98 12.58 -12.58
CA GLY A 308 -9.26 11.94 -12.87
C GLY A 308 -10.26 12.25 -11.78
N SER A 309 -11.42 12.75 -12.20
CA SER A 309 -12.50 13.11 -11.28
C SER A 309 -13.39 11.91 -11.00
N VAL A 310 -13.77 11.73 -9.73
CA VAL A 310 -14.74 10.73 -9.29
C VAL A 310 -16.08 11.42 -9.05
N GLN A 311 -17.04 11.22 -9.94
CA GLN A 311 -18.34 11.89 -9.86
C GLN A 311 -19.11 11.44 -8.61
N GLY A 312 -19.68 12.41 -7.89
CA GLY A 312 -20.48 12.13 -6.69
C GLY A 312 -19.67 11.65 -5.48
N GLN A 313 -18.34 11.83 -5.48
CA GLN A 313 -17.55 11.59 -4.28
C GLN A 313 -17.97 12.53 -3.14
N VAL A 314 -17.79 12.06 -1.90
CA VAL A 314 -17.82 12.88 -0.69
C VAL A 314 -16.38 13.16 -0.25
N ALA A 315 -15.56 12.12 -0.18
CA ALA A 315 -14.12 12.20 0.02
C ALA A 315 -13.43 10.89 -0.45
N THR A 316 -12.95 10.85 -1.69
CA THR A 316 -12.17 9.71 -2.19
C THR A 316 -10.78 9.73 -1.58
N CYS A 317 -10.46 8.74 -0.74
CA CYS A 317 -9.33 8.81 0.17
C CYS A 317 -8.38 7.63 0.05
N TRP A 318 -8.85 6.38 0.02
CA TRP A 318 -7.94 5.23 0.03
C TRP A 318 -7.72 4.66 -1.37
N VAL A 319 -6.57 4.02 -1.57
CA VAL A 319 -6.21 3.38 -2.84
C VAL A 319 -5.47 2.05 -2.64
N THR A 320 -5.75 1.11 -3.53
CA THR A 320 -4.87 -0.04 -3.80
C THR A 320 -4.68 -0.26 -5.30
N LEU A 321 -3.51 -0.75 -5.69
CA LEU A 321 -3.23 -1.21 -7.04
C LEU A 321 -3.52 -2.72 -7.14
N SER A 322 -4.26 -3.14 -8.17
CA SER A 322 -4.62 -4.55 -8.39
C SER A 322 -3.74 -5.17 -9.48
N PRO A 323 -2.90 -6.16 -9.15
CA PRO A 323 -2.12 -6.89 -10.15
C PRO A 323 -2.99 -7.70 -11.13
N ALA A 324 -4.18 -8.14 -10.71
CA ALA A 324 -5.08 -8.94 -11.55
C ALA A 324 -5.70 -8.13 -12.69
N THR A 325 -6.02 -6.86 -12.45
CA THR A 325 -6.67 -5.98 -13.42
C THR A 325 -5.70 -5.00 -14.07
N GLY A 326 -4.55 -4.73 -13.44
CA GLY A 326 -3.61 -3.69 -13.89
C GLY A 326 -4.13 -2.26 -13.64
N THR A 327 -5.03 -2.09 -12.67
CA THR A 327 -5.73 -0.84 -12.40
C THR A 327 -5.62 -0.44 -10.93
N ALA A 328 -6.02 0.79 -10.59
CA ALA A 328 -6.23 1.23 -9.23
C ALA A 328 -7.68 1.00 -8.82
N PHE A 329 -7.90 0.65 -7.56
CA PHE A 329 -9.20 0.76 -6.91
C PHE A 329 -9.12 1.81 -5.81
N VAL A 330 -10.15 2.65 -5.73
CA VAL A 330 -10.26 3.72 -4.73
C VAL A 330 -11.61 3.67 -4.02
N THR A 331 -11.64 4.15 -2.79
CA THR A 331 -12.85 4.19 -1.97
C THR A 331 -13.10 5.55 -1.33
N ASP A 332 -14.34 5.73 -0.90
CA ASP A 332 -14.85 6.94 -0.28
C ASP A 332 -15.42 6.62 1.10
N VAL A 333 -15.12 7.47 2.08
CA VAL A 333 -15.60 7.29 3.46
C VAL A 333 -17.12 7.43 3.58
N GLY A 334 -17.74 8.21 2.69
CA GLY A 334 -19.16 8.56 2.74
C GLY A 334 -20.00 7.96 1.61
N VAL A 335 -19.39 7.18 0.71
CA VAL A 335 -20.11 6.52 -0.39
C VAL A 335 -19.68 5.06 -0.48
N ASN A 336 -20.63 4.16 -0.27
CA ASN A 336 -20.39 2.71 -0.28
C ASN A 336 -20.34 2.15 -1.70
N ARG A 337 -19.20 2.36 -2.36
CA ARG A 337 -18.87 1.83 -3.69
C ARG A 337 -17.37 1.63 -3.83
N LEU A 338 -17.00 0.80 -4.79
CA LEU A 338 -15.61 0.63 -5.23
C LEU A 338 -15.44 1.22 -6.62
N VAL A 339 -14.48 2.14 -6.79
CA VAL A 339 -14.22 2.80 -8.09
C VAL A 339 -12.92 2.28 -8.67
N GLU A 340 -12.97 1.77 -9.89
CA GLU A 340 -11.80 1.31 -10.64
C GLU A 340 -11.27 2.42 -11.54
N MET A 341 -9.96 2.67 -11.52
CA MET A 341 -9.33 3.78 -12.25
C MET A 341 -8.08 3.31 -13.00
N SER A 342 -7.86 3.92 -14.16
CA SER A 342 -6.69 3.70 -15.02
C SER A 342 -5.40 4.18 -14.38
N LEU A 343 -4.33 3.39 -14.47
CA LEU A 343 -2.98 3.78 -14.02
C LEU A 343 -2.23 4.66 -15.03
N ASP A 344 -2.78 4.85 -16.22
CA ASP A 344 -2.14 5.61 -17.29
C ASP A 344 -2.58 7.08 -17.30
N ASP A 345 -3.85 7.34 -16.97
CA ASP A 345 -4.45 8.67 -17.06
C ASP A 345 -5.44 8.99 -15.94
N ALA A 346 -5.51 8.16 -14.89
CA ALA A 346 -6.41 8.30 -13.75
C ALA A 346 -7.91 8.33 -14.10
N LYS A 347 -8.34 7.98 -15.32
CA LYS A 347 -9.77 7.95 -15.63
C LYS A 347 -10.49 6.83 -14.91
N VAL A 348 -11.74 7.10 -14.50
CA VAL A 348 -12.66 6.08 -14.01
C VAL A 348 -12.97 5.10 -15.14
N LEU A 349 -12.82 3.81 -14.87
CA LEU A 349 -13.08 2.71 -15.79
C LEU A 349 -14.41 2.04 -15.50
N SER A 350 -14.72 1.84 -14.21
CA SER A 350 -15.97 1.26 -13.75
C SER A 350 -16.22 1.60 -12.29
N GLU A 351 -17.47 1.45 -11.86
CA GLU A 351 -17.87 1.56 -10.46
C GLU A 351 -18.70 0.34 -10.08
N LEU A 352 -18.46 -0.19 -8.88
CA LEU A 352 -19.28 -1.22 -8.26
C LEU A 352 -20.03 -0.60 -7.09
N ASP A 353 -21.35 -0.50 -7.22
CA ASP A 353 -22.23 -0.13 -6.11
C ASP A 353 -22.27 -1.26 -5.07
N LEU A 354 -22.04 -0.91 -3.81
CA LEU A 354 -22.04 -1.83 -2.67
C LEU A 354 -23.13 -1.47 -1.66
N SER A 355 -23.97 -0.46 -1.93
CA SER A 355 -24.99 0.05 -1.02
C SER A 355 -25.94 -1.02 -0.45
N ALA A 356 -26.18 -2.10 -1.19
CA ALA A 356 -27.01 -3.22 -0.77
C ALA A 356 -26.49 -3.96 0.48
N ASN A 357 -25.19 -3.88 0.80
CA ASN A 357 -24.63 -4.49 2.00
C ASN A 357 -24.82 -3.63 3.27
N GLY A 358 -25.29 -2.39 3.14
CA GLY A 358 -25.62 -1.51 4.26
C GLY A 358 -24.44 -0.77 4.91
N ASP A 359 -23.22 -0.94 4.42
CA ASP A 359 -22.06 -0.20 4.94
C ASP A 359 -22.22 1.32 4.66
N PRO A 360 -21.79 2.20 5.59
CA PRO A 360 -21.88 3.65 5.40
C PRO A 360 -20.89 4.19 4.35
N GLY A 361 -19.83 3.43 4.07
CA GLY A 361 -18.71 3.79 3.23
C GLY A 361 -17.51 2.89 3.53
N LEU A 362 -16.44 3.04 2.76
CA LEU A 362 -15.30 2.13 2.79
C LEU A 362 -14.00 2.90 3.02
N ILE A 363 -13.27 2.49 4.05
CA ILE A 363 -11.93 2.98 4.35
C ILE A 363 -10.94 1.85 4.24
N ASP A 364 -9.70 2.15 3.86
CA ASP A 364 -8.62 1.18 3.69
C ASP A 364 -8.95 0.00 2.74
N LEU A 365 -8.05 -0.25 1.81
CA LEU A 365 -8.18 -1.40 0.92
C LEU A 365 -6.84 -1.96 0.50
N ARG A 366 -6.86 -3.25 0.18
CA ARG A 366 -5.74 -3.99 -0.40
C ARG A 366 -6.22 -4.94 -1.47
N ALA A 367 -5.48 -4.99 -2.56
CA ALA A 367 -5.63 -6.02 -3.57
C ALA A 367 -4.60 -7.13 -3.36
N ALA A 368 -5.02 -8.39 -3.49
CA ALA A 368 -4.14 -9.55 -3.49
C ALA A 368 -4.73 -10.68 -4.33
N GLY A 369 -3.91 -11.25 -5.21
CA GLY A 369 -4.38 -12.21 -6.21
C GLY A 369 -5.52 -11.59 -7.03
N ASN A 370 -6.67 -12.28 -7.06
CA ASN A 370 -7.86 -11.88 -7.81
C ASN A 370 -8.89 -11.09 -6.99
N PHE A 371 -8.51 -10.60 -5.81
CA PHE A 371 -9.46 -10.00 -4.88
C PHE A 371 -9.02 -8.62 -4.41
N VAL A 372 -10.01 -7.78 -4.11
CA VAL A 372 -9.87 -6.54 -3.37
C VAL A 372 -10.62 -6.70 -2.05
N TYR A 373 -9.95 -6.37 -0.95
CA TYR A 373 -10.52 -6.34 0.39
C TYR A 373 -10.70 -4.88 0.78
N ALA A 374 -11.90 -4.48 1.18
CA ALA A 374 -12.22 -3.12 1.58
C ALA A 374 -12.88 -3.13 2.97
N LEU A 375 -12.35 -2.34 3.90
CA LEU A 375 -12.85 -2.28 5.27
C LEU A 375 -13.96 -1.23 5.37
N SER A 376 -15.03 -1.57 6.08
CA SER A 376 -15.96 -0.59 6.63
C SER A 376 -15.85 -0.64 8.15
N PRO A 377 -15.45 0.43 8.84
CA PRO A 377 -15.39 0.42 10.30
C PRO A 377 -16.79 0.40 10.93
N GLY A 378 -17.85 0.63 10.15
CA GLY A 378 -19.19 0.87 10.67
C GLY A 378 -19.30 2.25 11.33
N ASN A 379 -20.42 2.48 12.01
CA ASN A 379 -20.76 3.79 12.59
C ASN A 379 -21.38 3.71 13.99
N GLY A 380 -21.28 2.54 14.64
CA GLY A 380 -21.90 2.26 15.93
C GLY A 380 -23.32 1.69 15.83
N SER A 381 -24.02 1.91 14.72
CA SER A 381 -25.30 1.25 14.40
C SER A 381 -25.10 0.12 13.38
N THR A 382 -24.26 0.35 12.38
CA THR A 382 -23.76 -0.67 11.45
C THR A 382 -22.47 -1.28 12.03
N PRO A 383 -22.34 -2.62 12.10
CA PRO A 383 -21.12 -3.27 12.56
C PRO A 383 -19.96 -3.02 11.60
N ALA A 384 -18.73 -3.16 12.09
CA ALA A 384 -17.56 -3.17 11.23
C ALA A 384 -17.54 -4.44 10.38
N ALA A 385 -17.15 -4.32 9.11
CA ALA A 385 -17.13 -5.42 8.15
C ALA A 385 -15.98 -5.26 7.15
N VAL A 386 -15.60 -6.36 6.49
CA VAL A 386 -14.73 -6.34 5.32
C VAL A 386 -15.51 -6.89 4.13
N THR A 387 -15.61 -6.07 3.09
CA THR A 387 -16.15 -6.50 1.80
C THR A 387 -15.03 -7.11 0.96
N VAL A 388 -15.23 -8.36 0.53
CA VAL A 388 -14.35 -9.05 -0.44
C VAL A 388 -14.97 -8.90 -1.82
N VAL A 389 -14.20 -8.33 -2.75
CA VAL A 389 -14.60 -8.12 -4.14
C VAL A 389 -13.75 -8.99 -5.04
N ASP A 390 -14.39 -9.81 -5.85
CA ASP A 390 -13.75 -10.64 -6.87
C ASP A 390 -13.56 -9.81 -8.15
N VAL A 391 -12.31 -9.72 -8.60
CA VAL A 391 -11.89 -9.00 -9.82
C VAL A 391 -11.20 -9.94 -10.82
N SER A 392 -11.39 -11.26 -10.68
CA SER A 392 -10.79 -12.30 -11.54
C SER A 392 -11.21 -12.21 -13.01
N GLY A 393 -12.34 -11.57 -13.31
CA GLY A 393 -12.80 -11.37 -14.69
C GLY A 393 -12.04 -10.27 -15.45
N GLY A 394 -11.13 -9.55 -14.80
CA GLY A 394 -10.41 -8.41 -15.36
C GLY A 394 -11.09 -7.08 -15.07
N SER A 395 -10.56 -6.01 -15.69
CA SER A 395 -11.06 -4.65 -15.49
C SER A 395 -12.55 -4.53 -15.83
N GLY A 396 -13.32 -3.84 -14.99
CA GLY A 396 -14.76 -3.65 -15.18
C GLY A 396 -15.64 -4.82 -14.75
N THR A 397 -15.09 -5.87 -14.14
CA THR A 397 -15.84 -7.09 -13.77
C THR A 397 -16.01 -7.30 -12.26
N ALA A 398 -15.62 -6.30 -11.47
CA ALA A 398 -15.68 -6.33 -10.02
C ALA A 398 -17.07 -6.73 -9.53
N ARG A 399 -17.14 -7.71 -8.62
CA ARG A 399 -18.38 -8.14 -7.96
C ARG A 399 -18.12 -8.45 -6.49
N GLN A 400 -19.07 -8.12 -5.62
CA GLN A 400 -18.99 -8.54 -4.23
C GLN A 400 -19.04 -10.08 -4.15
N ALA A 401 -18.01 -10.69 -3.55
CA ALA A 401 -17.93 -12.12 -3.31
C ALA A 401 -18.34 -12.48 -1.88
N GLN A 402 -18.06 -11.59 -0.92
CA GLN A 402 -18.42 -11.76 0.48
C GLN A 402 -18.53 -10.39 1.16
N HIS A 403 -19.41 -10.31 2.15
CA HIS A 403 -19.42 -9.24 3.16
C HIS A 403 -19.23 -9.92 4.52
N PHE A 404 -18.09 -9.67 5.16
CA PHE A 404 -17.67 -10.38 6.37
C PHE A 404 -17.72 -9.44 7.57
N GLU A 405 -18.73 -9.58 8.42
CA GLU A 405 -18.84 -8.82 9.66
C GLU A 405 -17.76 -9.26 10.68
N LEU A 406 -17.15 -8.29 11.35
CA LEU A 406 -16.04 -8.53 12.27
C LEU A 406 -16.45 -9.08 13.64
N GLY A 407 -17.76 -9.18 13.93
CA GLY A 407 -18.28 -9.95 15.07
C GLY A 407 -17.68 -9.57 16.43
N GLY A 408 -17.39 -8.29 16.66
CA GLY A 408 -16.79 -7.79 17.90
C GLY A 408 -15.26 -7.88 18.00
N MET A 409 -14.57 -8.42 16.99
CA MET A 409 -13.09 -8.39 16.91
C MET A 409 -12.55 -6.96 16.76
N ALA A 410 -13.33 -6.07 16.14
CA ALA A 410 -13.05 -4.64 16.02
C ALA A 410 -14.35 -3.86 15.76
N GLY A 411 -14.27 -2.52 15.82
CA GLY A 411 -15.42 -1.64 15.69
C GLY A 411 -15.17 -0.39 14.84
N ARG A 412 -15.88 0.70 15.17
CA ARG A 412 -15.88 1.99 14.42
C ARG A 412 -14.54 2.70 14.32
N ASN A 413 -13.54 2.25 15.07
CA ASN A 413 -12.18 2.75 15.02
C ASN A 413 -11.26 1.79 14.25
N SER A 414 -11.76 0.79 13.53
CA SER A 414 -10.86 -0.08 12.76
C SER A 414 -10.24 0.71 11.61
N MET A 415 -8.92 0.63 11.39
CA MET A 415 -8.28 1.20 10.19
C MET A 415 -6.92 0.58 9.89
N GLY A 416 -6.32 1.04 8.81
CA GLY A 416 -5.17 0.43 8.17
C GLY A 416 -5.56 -0.88 7.49
N MET A 417 -4.77 -1.31 6.52
CA MET A 417 -4.92 -2.66 5.97
C MET A 417 -3.61 -3.15 5.38
N ALA A 418 -3.28 -4.42 5.61
CA ALA A 418 -2.20 -5.12 4.90
C ALA A 418 -2.59 -6.57 4.65
N VAL A 419 -1.93 -7.18 3.66
CA VAL A 419 -2.12 -8.58 3.25
C VAL A 419 -0.77 -9.29 3.27
N TRP A 420 -0.77 -10.58 3.64
CA TRP A 420 0.42 -11.44 3.60
C TRP A 420 0.09 -12.73 2.84
N GLY A 421 0.99 -13.20 1.98
CA GLY A 421 0.74 -14.34 1.08
C GLY A 421 2.01 -15.07 0.64
#